data_AF-A0A935VB76-F1
#
_entry.id   AF-A0A935VB76-F1
#
_cell.length_a   1.000
_cell.length_b   1.000
_cell.length_c   1.000
_cell.angle_alpha   90.00
_cell.angle_beta   90.00
_cell.angle_gamma   90.00
#
_symmetry.space_group_name_H-M   'P 1'
#
loop_
_entity.id
_entity.type
_entity.pdbx_description
1 polymer ?
#
loop_
_entity_poly.entity_id
_entity_poly.type
_entity_poly.pdbx_seq_one_letter_code
_entity_poly.pdbx_strand_id
1 'polypeptide(L)'
;MKRNVVLFLLLVSITMAASSISNAQSNSPALPANLGKYVDKYPGAFLKLPAVKTRLRKLLGARYTAFMASFAVEMPFKNVSGFLFTTGCEAHSCTMSESAIAVDMATKTIHVGIYRLTTKAKFYNEAATATPQPISEWGAELAAQR
;
A
#
# COMPACT_ATOMS: atom_id res chain seq x y z
N MET A 1 -43.45 53.74 -38.67
CA MET A 1 -43.27 53.17 -37.32
C MET A 1 -42.02 52.29 -37.33
N LYS A 2 -40.92 52.71 -36.67
CA LYS A 2 -39.66 51.95 -36.57
C LYS A 2 -39.48 51.53 -35.11
N ARG A 3 -39.50 50.22 -34.82
CA ARG A 3 -39.19 49.68 -33.49
C ARG A 3 -37.72 49.28 -33.48
N ASN A 4 -36.88 50.08 -32.85
CA ASN A 4 -35.48 49.76 -32.61
C ASN A 4 -35.39 48.80 -31.43
N VAL A 5 -34.83 47.62 -31.70
CA VAL A 5 -34.54 46.56 -30.74
C VAL A 5 -33.34 47.00 -29.90
N VAL A 6 -33.53 47.16 -28.59
CA VAL A 6 -32.43 47.42 -27.65
C VAL A 6 -31.85 46.08 -27.22
N LEU A 7 -30.61 45.85 -27.64
CA LEU A 7 -29.76 44.71 -27.33
C LEU A 7 -29.21 44.88 -25.89
N PHE A 8 -29.69 44.09 -24.93
CA PHE A 8 -29.09 44.01 -23.59
C PHE A 8 -28.13 42.83 -23.55
N LEU A 9 -26.83 43.13 -23.58
CA LEU A 9 -25.73 42.17 -23.50
C LEU A 9 -25.38 41.95 -22.02
N LEU A 10 -25.78 40.80 -21.48
CA LEU A 10 -25.53 40.38 -20.10
C LEU A 10 -24.11 39.80 -19.99
N LEU A 11 -23.19 40.58 -19.40
CA LEU A 11 -21.83 40.15 -19.05
C LEU A 11 -21.89 39.27 -17.79
N VAL A 12 -21.72 37.95 -17.98
CA VAL A 12 -21.55 36.99 -16.89
C VAL A 12 -20.07 36.91 -16.52
N SER A 13 -19.68 37.59 -15.45
CA SER A 13 -18.34 37.52 -14.88
C SER A 13 -18.19 36.22 -14.07
N ILE A 14 -17.58 35.19 -14.68
CA ILE A 14 -17.23 33.94 -14.00
C ILE A 14 -15.89 34.17 -13.27
N THR A 15 -15.94 34.45 -11.97
CA THR A 15 -14.76 34.45 -11.10
C THR A 15 -14.35 33.01 -10.80
N MET A 16 -13.31 32.54 -11.46
CA MET A 16 -12.71 31.23 -11.22
C MET A 16 -11.88 31.29 -9.92
N ALA A 17 -12.43 30.77 -8.82
CA ALA A 17 -11.69 30.59 -7.58
C ALA A 17 -10.69 29.43 -7.76
N ALA A 18 -9.40 29.76 -7.89
CA ALA A 18 -8.34 28.77 -7.87
C ALA A 18 -8.26 28.14 -6.47
N SER A 19 -8.78 26.93 -6.33
CA SER A 19 -8.67 26.15 -5.10
C SER A 19 -7.26 25.54 -5.05
N SER A 20 -6.40 26.07 -4.19
CA SER A 20 -5.11 25.45 -3.90
C SER A 20 -5.36 24.07 -3.27
N ILE A 21 -5.18 23.00 -4.05
CA ILE A 21 -5.14 21.64 -3.51
C ILE A 21 -3.83 21.52 -2.74
N SER A 22 -3.87 21.80 -1.44
CA SER A 22 -2.77 21.43 -0.54
C SER A 22 -2.59 19.93 -0.61
N ASN A 23 -1.50 19.49 -1.24
CA ASN A 23 -1.08 18.11 -1.28
C ASN A 23 -0.74 17.72 0.16
N ALA A 24 -1.67 17.09 0.86
CA ALA A 24 -1.45 16.54 2.20
C ALA A 24 -0.48 15.38 2.04
N GLN A 25 0.82 15.69 1.94
CA GLN A 25 1.89 14.73 1.97
C GLN A 25 1.78 14.04 3.34
N SER A 26 1.21 12.83 3.33
CA SER A 26 0.95 12.03 4.53
C SER A 26 2.17 12.08 5.44
N ASN A 27 2.00 12.55 6.68
CA ASN A 27 3.01 12.61 7.77
C ASN A 27 3.54 11.22 8.20
N SER A 28 3.66 10.27 7.28
CA SER A 28 4.20 8.94 7.54
C SER A 28 5.72 9.03 7.75
N PRO A 29 6.28 8.39 8.78
CA PRO A 29 7.73 8.35 8.98
C PRO A 29 8.47 7.81 7.75
N ALA A 30 9.59 8.43 7.40
CA ALA A 30 10.37 8.06 6.23
C ALA A 30 11.00 6.67 6.38
N LEU A 31 10.98 5.89 5.30
CA LEU A 31 11.72 4.63 5.20
C LEU A 31 13.19 4.90 4.85
N PRO A 32 14.11 3.92 5.05
CA PRO A 32 15.48 4.06 4.60
C PRO A 32 15.57 4.42 3.11
N ALA A 33 16.44 5.38 2.78
CA ALA A 33 16.62 5.84 1.40
C ALA A 33 17.00 4.69 0.46
N ASN A 34 18.02 3.91 0.84
CA ASN A 34 18.43 2.71 0.12
C ASN A 34 17.67 1.48 0.64
N LEU A 35 16.56 1.15 -0.03
CA LEU A 35 15.82 -0.09 0.22
C LEU A 35 16.50 -1.31 -0.41
N GLY A 36 17.35 -1.12 -1.43
CA GLY A 36 18.07 -2.20 -2.11
C GLY A 36 18.97 -3.02 -1.19
N LYS A 37 19.44 -2.43 -0.09
CA LYS A 37 20.26 -3.14 0.93
C LYS A 37 19.52 -4.30 1.62
N TYR A 38 18.20 -4.37 1.51
CA TYR A 38 17.39 -5.43 2.09
C TYR A 38 17.10 -6.57 1.11
N VAL A 39 17.43 -6.43 -0.17
CA VAL A 39 17.29 -7.53 -1.15
C VAL A 39 18.14 -8.71 -0.69
N ASP A 40 17.56 -9.91 -0.78
CA ASP A 40 18.12 -11.18 -0.29
C ASP A 40 18.36 -11.26 1.23
N LYS A 41 17.82 -10.30 2.01
CA LYS A 41 17.83 -10.34 3.48
C LYS A 41 16.48 -10.75 4.03
N TYR A 42 16.49 -11.42 5.17
CA TYR A 42 15.27 -11.74 5.92
C TYR A 42 14.61 -10.47 6.49
N PRO A 43 13.26 -10.41 6.52
CA PRO A 43 12.51 -9.22 6.88
C PRO A 43 12.57 -8.83 8.35
N GLY A 44 12.98 -9.72 9.26
CA GLY A 44 12.97 -9.44 10.70
C GLY A 44 13.62 -8.10 11.10
N ALA A 45 14.76 -7.73 10.50
CA ALA A 45 15.41 -6.44 10.79
C ALA A 45 14.65 -5.24 10.20
N PHE A 46 14.08 -5.40 9.00
CA PHE A 46 13.29 -4.36 8.32
C PHE A 46 11.97 -4.09 9.06
N LEU A 47 11.24 -5.16 9.44
CA LEU A 47 9.95 -5.05 10.13
C LEU A 47 10.07 -4.43 11.53
N LYS A 48 11.26 -4.49 12.15
CA LYS A 48 11.55 -3.86 13.44
C LYS A 48 11.92 -2.38 13.34
N LEU A 49 12.13 -1.84 12.13
CA LEU A 49 12.42 -0.41 11.96
C LEU A 49 11.26 0.43 12.51
N PRO A 50 11.54 1.48 13.32
CA PRO A 50 10.49 2.32 13.90
C PRO A 50 9.52 2.89 12.85
N ALA A 51 10.03 3.34 11.69
CA ALA A 51 9.21 3.87 10.61
C ALA A 51 8.27 2.81 10.01
N VAL A 52 8.79 1.60 9.75
CA VAL A 52 8.00 0.47 9.22
C VAL A 52 6.92 0.07 10.22
N LYS A 53 7.29 -0.09 11.49
CA LYS A 53 6.38 -0.44 12.58
C LYS A 53 5.22 0.54 12.71
N THR A 54 5.51 1.85 12.69
CA THR A 54 4.49 2.90 12.78
C THR A 54 3.55 2.88 11.59
N ARG A 55 4.09 2.74 10.37
CA ARG A 55 3.29 2.71 9.14
C ARG A 55 2.41 1.46 9.05
N LEU A 56 2.95 0.28 9.37
CA LEU A 56 2.19 -0.96 9.40
C LEU A 56 1.07 -0.91 10.43
N ARG A 57 1.30 -0.33 11.62
CA ARG A 57 0.23 -0.16 12.62
C ARG A 57 -0.88 0.76 12.14
N LYS A 58 -0.52 1.88 11.51
CA LYS A 58 -1.48 2.79 10.90
C LYS A 58 -2.29 2.10 9.78
N LEU A 59 -1.61 1.33 8.94
CA LEU A 59 -2.22 0.64 7.79
C LEU A 59 -3.15 -0.51 8.21
N LEU A 60 -2.74 -1.31 9.19
CA LEU A 60 -3.40 -2.58 9.53
C LEU A 60 -4.33 -2.48 10.74
N GLY A 61 -4.16 -1.47 11.60
CA GLY A 61 -4.90 -1.32 12.85
C GLY A 61 -4.84 -2.59 13.70
N ALA A 62 -6.02 -3.11 14.07
CA ALA A 62 -6.15 -4.34 14.87
C ALA A 62 -5.49 -5.58 14.24
N ARG A 63 -5.23 -5.59 12.92
CA ARG A 63 -4.63 -6.72 12.20
C ARG A 63 -3.12 -6.77 12.30
N TYR A 64 -2.48 -5.70 12.80
CA TYR A 64 -1.03 -5.58 12.87
C TYR A 64 -0.37 -6.76 13.61
N THR A 65 -0.91 -7.14 14.77
CA THR A 65 -0.32 -8.22 15.58
C THR A 65 -0.38 -9.57 14.85
N ALA A 66 -1.52 -9.90 14.24
CA ALA A 66 -1.68 -11.13 13.48
C ALA A 66 -0.82 -11.16 12.20
N PHE A 67 -0.60 -9.99 11.56
CA PHE A 67 0.34 -9.85 10.45
C PHE A 67 1.79 -10.06 10.90
N MET A 68 2.20 -9.54 12.06
CA MET A 68 3.56 -9.77 12.55
C MET A 68 3.78 -11.23 12.95
N ALA A 69 2.75 -11.90 13.47
CA ALA A 69 2.81 -13.32 13.86
C ALA A 69 2.96 -14.26 12.65
N SER A 70 2.47 -13.87 11.47
CA SER A 70 2.68 -14.64 10.24
C SER A 70 4.09 -14.48 9.67
N PHE A 71 5.01 -13.73 10.29
CA PHE A 71 6.44 -13.75 9.93
C PHE A 71 7.26 -14.61 10.90
N ALA A 72 6.67 -15.69 11.44
CA ALA A 72 7.41 -16.67 12.25
C ALA A 72 8.29 -17.57 11.36
N VAL A 73 7.82 -17.90 10.16
CA VAL A 73 8.60 -18.54 9.09
C VAL A 73 8.74 -17.50 7.97
N GLU A 74 9.93 -16.93 7.83
CA GLU A 74 10.20 -15.81 6.93
C GLU A 74 10.84 -16.30 5.62
N MET A 75 10.52 -15.65 4.50
CA MET A 75 11.29 -15.74 3.26
C MET A 75 12.21 -14.51 3.12
N PRO A 76 13.38 -14.62 2.46
CA PRO A 76 14.20 -13.45 2.17
C PRO A 76 13.49 -12.52 1.19
N PHE A 77 13.70 -11.22 1.34
CA PHE A 77 13.21 -10.23 0.37
C PHE A 77 13.76 -10.47 -1.02
N LYS A 78 12.94 -10.18 -2.03
CA LYS A 78 13.31 -10.12 -3.44
C LYS A 78 12.94 -8.77 -4.01
N ASN A 79 13.63 -8.38 -5.09
CA ASN A 79 13.17 -7.29 -5.93
C ASN A 79 12.28 -7.88 -7.03
N VAL A 80 10.99 -7.57 -6.99
CA VAL A 80 10.01 -8.02 -7.99
C VAL A 80 9.35 -6.78 -8.58
N SER A 81 9.62 -6.52 -9.86
CA SER A 81 9.03 -5.38 -10.60
C SER A 81 9.19 -4.02 -9.90
N GLY A 82 10.34 -3.78 -9.23
CA GLY A 82 10.58 -2.52 -8.51
C GLY A 82 10.04 -2.47 -7.08
N PHE A 83 9.55 -3.60 -6.57
CA PHE A 83 9.10 -3.75 -5.19
C PHE A 83 10.06 -4.61 -4.38
N LEU A 84 10.38 -4.15 -3.18
CA LEU A 84 11.01 -4.98 -2.16
C LEU A 84 9.92 -5.88 -1.54
N PHE A 85 9.86 -7.13 -1.98
CA PHE A 85 8.77 -8.07 -1.71
C PHE A 85 9.23 -9.28 -0.89
N THR A 86 8.42 -9.69 0.08
CA THR A 86 8.61 -10.96 0.78
C THR A 86 7.28 -11.48 1.32
N THR A 87 7.29 -12.77 1.68
CA THR A 87 6.19 -13.46 2.35
C THR A 87 6.68 -14.11 3.64
N GLY A 88 5.71 -14.48 4.47
CA GLY A 88 5.93 -15.31 5.64
C GLY A 88 4.65 -16.04 6.01
N CYS A 89 4.82 -17.13 6.76
CA CYS A 89 3.71 -17.80 7.41
C CYS A 89 3.87 -17.96 8.93
N GLU A 90 2.74 -18.19 9.57
CA GLU A 90 2.70 -18.60 10.97
C GLU A 90 3.27 -20.01 11.13
N ALA A 91 4.09 -20.21 12.17
CA ALA A 91 4.71 -21.50 12.46
C ALA A 91 3.64 -22.59 12.58
N HIS A 92 3.91 -23.75 11.97
CA HIS A 92 2.99 -24.91 11.93
C HIS A 92 1.65 -24.66 11.21
N SER A 93 1.42 -23.47 10.63
CA SER A 93 0.13 -23.06 10.05
C SER A 93 0.28 -22.40 8.68
N CYS A 94 1.34 -22.70 7.92
CA CYS A 94 1.58 -22.09 6.61
C CYS A 94 0.47 -22.32 5.59
N THR A 95 -0.25 -23.44 5.70
CA THR A 95 -1.42 -23.71 4.86
C THR A 95 -2.66 -22.90 5.24
N MET A 96 -2.64 -22.20 6.39
CA MET A 96 -3.80 -21.52 6.95
C MET A 96 -3.60 -20.02 7.16
N SER A 97 -2.38 -19.57 7.43
CA SER A 97 -2.05 -18.22 7.88
C SER A 97 -0.75 -17.76 7.25
N GLU A 98 -0.89 -16.90 6.23
CA GLU A 98 0.23 -16.36 5.45
C GLU A 98 0.07 -14.86 5.27
N SER A 99 1.17 -14.14 5.08
CA SER A 99 1.15 -12.72 4.77
C SER A 99 2.29 -12.34 3.87
N ALA A 100 2.06 -11.26 3.13
CA ALA A 100 3.02 -10.69 2.20
C ALA A 100 3.18 -9.20 2.47
N ILE A 101 4.37 -8.68 2.21
CA ILE A 101 4.65 -7.25 2.21
C ILE A 101 5.44 -6.89 0.96
N ALA A 102 5.01 -5.83 0.29
CA ALA A 102 5.74 -5.20 -0.81
C ALA A 102 5.96 -3.74 -0.46
N VAL A 103 7.17 -3.24 -0.72
CA VAL A 103 7.50 -1.82 -0.59
C VAL A 103 7.96 -1.29 -1.93
N ASP A 104 7.24 -0.30 -2.46
CA ASP A 104 7.64 0.38 -3.69
C ASP A 104 9.00 1.05 -3.47
N MET A 105 10.00 0.68 -4.28
CA MET A 105 11.35 1.20 -4.09
C MET A 105 11.51 2.66 -4.51
N ALA A 106 10.62 3.19 -5.36
CA ALA A 106 10.60 4.57 -5.81
C ALA A 106 9.76 5.45 -4.87
N THR A 107 8.49 5.10 -4.66
CA THR A 107 7.54 5.92 -3.89
C THR A 107 7.58 5.66 -2.39
N LYS A 108 8.24 4.57 -1.96
CA LYS A 108 8.36 4.15 -0.56
C LYS A 108 7.00 3.86 0.09
N THR A 109 5.97 3.47 -0.67
CA THR A 109 4.67 3.02 -0.15
C THR A 109 4.72 1.56 0.28
N ILE A 110 4.03 1.25 1.38
CA ILE A 110 3.89 -0.11 1.90
C ILE A 110 2.55 -0.68 1.46
N HIS A 111 2.62 -1.92 0.98
CA HIS A 111 1.49 -2.74 0.58
C HIS A 111 1.56 -4.07 1.32
N VAL A 112 0.41 -4.56 1.79
CA VAL A 112 0.33 -5.77 2.61
C VAL A 112 -0.78 -6.67 2.09
N GLY A 113 -0.46 -7.96 1.97
CA GLY A 113 -1.42 -9.03 1.78
C GLY A 113 -1.55 -9.86 3.06
N ILE A 114 -2.78 -10.18 3.46
CA ILE A 114 -3.07 -11.11 4.56
C ILE A 114 -3.97 -12.20 4.03
N TYR A 115 -3.51 -13.44 4.11
CA TYR A 115 -4.30 -14.62 3.76
C TYR A 115 -4.66 -15.38 5.03
N ARG A 116 -5.94 -15.69 5.17
CA ARG A 116 -6.42 -16.70 6.11
C ARG A 116 -7.31 -17.66 5.33
N LEU A 117 -7.25 -18.95 5.65
CA LEU A 117 -8.07 -19.97 4.96
C LEU A 117 -9.57 -19.59 4.94
N THR A 118 -10.07 -19.02 6.04
CA THR A 118 -11.48 -18.65 6.21
C THR A 118 -11.89 -17.36 5.49
N THR A 119 -11.00 -16.37 5.41
CA THR A 119 -11.34 -15.05 4.83
C THR A 119 -10.78 -14.83 3.44
N LYS A 120 -9.94 -15.77 2.98
CA LYS A 120 -9.08 -15.66 1.79
C LYS A 120 -8.22 -14.39 1.83
N ALA A 121 -7.52 -14.08 0.74
CA ALA A 121 -6.61 -12.95 0.68
C ALA A 121 -7.34 -11.60 0.82
N LYS A 122 -6.79 -10.71 1.65
CA LYS A 122 -7.18 -9.30 1.78
C LYS A 122 -5.95 -8.41 1.62
N PHE A 123 -6.13 -7.26 0.97
CA PHE A 123 -5.05 -6.35 0.62
C PHE A 123 -5.22 -4.99 1.32
N TYR A 124 -4.10 -4.43 1.77
CA TYR A 124 -4.04 -3.16 2.49
C TYR A 124 -2.89 -2.36 1.91
N ASN A 125 -3.21 -1.21 1.31
CA ASN A 125 -2.24 -0.38 0.61
C ASN A 125 -2.24 1.04 1.19
N GLU A 126 -1.05 1.62 1.37
CA GLU A 126 -0.95 3.05 1.64
C GLU A 126 -1.32 3.90 0.42
N ALA A 127 -1.67 5.17 0.66
CA ALA A 127 -1.96 6.18 -0.37
C ALA A 127 -3.09 5.83 -1.36
N ALA A 128 -4.05 4.97 -0.96
CA ALA A 128 -5.15 4.51 -1.82
C ALA A 128 -4.67 3.95 -3.17
N THR A 129 -3.48 3.36 -3.17
CA THR A 129 -2.85 2.80 -4.36
C THR A 129 -3.42 1.42 -4.69
N ALA A 130 -3.35 1.06 -5.97
CA ALA A 130 -3.67 -0.28 -6.42
C ALA A 130 -2.74 -1.32 -5.75
N THR A 131 -3.26 -2.53 -5.55
CA THR A 131 -2.43 -3.64 -5.06
C THR A 131 -1.38 -3.97 -6.13
N PRO A 132 -0.09 -3.98 -5.77
CA PRO A 132 0.97 -4.19 -6.74
C PRO A 132 1.03 -5.66 -7.17
N GLN A 133 1.52 -5.88 -8.39
CA GLN A 133 1.68 -7.18 -9.04
C GLN A 133 2.14 -8.30 -8.07
N PRO A 134 3.27 -8.17 -7.33
CA PRO A 134 3.76 -9.26 -6.48
C PRO A 134 2.78 -9.69 -5.37
N ILE A 135 1.95 -8.77 -4.86
CA ILE A 135 0.94 -9.11 -3.84
C ILE A 135 -0.30 -9.71 -4.48
N SER A 136 -0.73 -9.20 -5.65
CA SER A 136 -1.89 -9.76 -6.33
C SER A 136 -1.63 -11.17 -6.84
N GLU A 137 -0.44 -11.44 -7.37
CA GLU A 137 -0.03 -12.76 -7.85
C GLU A 137 0.07 -13.75 -6.69
N TRP A 138 0.75 -13.37 -5.60
CA TRP A 138 0.77 -14.16 -4.37
C TRP A 138 -0.64 -14.52 -3.87
N GLY A 139 -1.55 -13.55 -3.86
CA GLY A 139 -2.93 -13.79 -3.45
C GLY A 139 -3.67 -14.76 -4.37
N ALA A 140 -3.42 -14.68 -5.68
CA ALA A 140 -4.00 -15.58 -6.69
C ALA A 140 -3.42 -17.01 -6.58
N GLU A 141 -2.12 -17.15 -6.34
CA GLU A 141 -1.47 -18.44 -6.11
C GLU A 141 -2.06 -19.17 -4.91
N LEU A 142 -2.24 -18.47 -3.78
CA LEU A 142 -2.85 -19.06 -2.59
C LEU A 142 -4.32 -19.45 -2.79
N ALA A 143 -5.05 -18.72 -3.65
CA ALA A 143 -6.43 -19.07 -4.00
C ALA A 143 -6.52 -20.27 -4.94
N ALA A 144 -5.54 -20.45 -5.84
CA ALA A 144 -5.48 -21.61 -6.73
C ALA A 144 -5.12 -22.90 -6.01
N GLN A 145 -4.36 -22.80 -4.91
CA GLN A 145 -3.89 -23.96 -4.14
C GLN A 145 -4.87 -24.42 -3.04
N ARG A 146 -5.86 -23.61 -2.62
CA ARG A 146 -6.66 -23.81 -1.38
C ARG A 146 -8.05 -23.17 -1.42
#